data_AF-A0A6N2JJA7-F1
#
_entry.id   AF-A0A6N2JJA7-F1
#
_cell.length_a   1.000
_cell.length_b   1.000
_cell.length_c   1.000
_cell.angle_alpha   90.00
_cell.angle_beta   90.00
_cell.angle_gamma   90.00
#
_symmetry.space_group_name_H-M   'P 1'
#
loop_
_entity.id
_entity.type
_entity.pdbx_description
1 polymer ?
#
loop_
_entity_poly.entity_id
_entity_poly.type
_entity_poly.pdbx_seq_one_letter_code
_entity_poly.pdbx_strand_id
1 'polypeptide(L)'
;MSNEKTSILLAVRGTAQESLREMRARVFSIVSTAITLFTVFIGWIVQRSVKPSLPETILFICIIVMFGIGNLLILIDIRRGYIKTMGISVRVEKALGLYEVQVFDEEDESIFPSSYLRPIKGKHFQKFELILICSAIASILIVILKYFY
;
A
#
# COMPACT_ATOMS: atom_id res chain seq x y z
N MET A 1 -36.24 1.74 -8.97
CA MET A 1 -35.33 0.60 -8.69
C MET A 1 -35.98 -0.26 -7.62
N SER A 2 -36.00 -1.60 -7.70
CA SER A 2 -36.62 -2.40 -6.62
C SER A 2 -35.81 -2.22 -5.33
N ASN A 3 -36.47 -2.07 -4.18
CA ASN A 3 -35.81 -1.87 -2.88
C ASN A 3 -34.70 -2.90 -2.61
N GLU A 4 -34.87 -4.12 -3.10
CA GLU A 4 -33.92 -5.21 -3.01
C GLU A 4 -32.64 -5.01 -3.84
N LYS A 5 -32.73 -4.41 -5.04
CA LYS A 5 -31.53 -4.08 -5.83
C LYS A 5 -30.73 -2.96 -5.18
N THR A 6 -31.41 -1.98 -4.60
CA THR A 6 -30.77 -0.88 -3.87
C THR A 6 -30.08 -1.39 -2.60
N SER A 7 -30.72 -2.28 -1.83
CA SER A 7 -30.11 -2.86 -0.62
C SER A 7 -28.88 -3.70 -0.94
N ILE A 8 -28.91 -4.47 -2.03
CA ILE A 8 -27.73 -5.22 -2.52
C ILE A 8 -26.60 -4.26 -2.90
N LEU A 9 -26.89 -3.20 -3.67
CA LEU A 9 -25.87 -2.23 -4.08
C LEU A 9 -25.25 -1.50 -2.87
N LEU A 10 -26.06 -1.15 -1.86
CA LEU A 10 -25.56 -0.57 -0.61
C LEU A 10 -24.69 -1.54 0.19
N ALA A 11 -25.06 -2.83 0.24
CA ALA A 11 -24.25 -3.86 0.88
C ALA A 11 -22.90 -4.07 0.16
N VAL A 12 -22.91 -4.09 -1.17
CA VAL A 12 -21.67 -4.20 -1.97
C VAL A 12 -20.79 -2.97 -1.80
N ARG A 13 -21.37 -1.76 -1.71
CA ARG A 13 -20.62 -0.54 -1.41
C ARG A 13 -19.95 -0.62 -0.03
N GLY A 14 -20.69 -1.06 0.99
CA GLY A 14 -20.16 -1.22 2.34
C GLY A 14 -18.98 -2.20 2.39
N THR A 15 -19.13 -3.37 1.76
CA THR A 15 -18.05 -4.38 1.71
C THR A 15 -16.84 -3.94 0.89
N ALA A 16 -17.06 -3.21 -0.21
CA ALA A 16 -15.97 -2.63 -1.01
C ALA A 16 -15.19 -1.56 -0.20
N GLN A 17 -15.87 -0.67 0.51
CA GLN A 17 -15.22 0.34 1.35
C GLN A 17 -14.44 -0.27 2.51
N GLU A 18 -14.99 -1.30 3.16
CA GLU A 18 -14.28 -2.02 4.22
C GLU A 18 -13.03 -2.71 3.68
N SER A 19 -13.15 -3.40 2.54
CA SER A 19 -12.01 -4.04 1.88
C SER A 19 -10.90 -3.04 1.52
N LEU A 20 -11.26 -1.85 1.02
CA LEU A 20 -10.29 -0.78 0.72
C LEU A 20 -9.61 -0.25 1.99
N ARG A 21 -10.35 -0.16 3.11
CA ARG A 21 -9.80 0.23 4.41
C ARG A 21 -8.81 -0.82 4.92
N GLU A 22 -9.16 -2.10 4.88
CA GLU A 22 -8.28 -3.19 5.26
C GLU A 22 -7.01 -3.23 4.41
N MET A 23 -7.12 -3.07 3.09
CA MET A 23 -5.94 -3.06 2.20
C MET A 23 -4.96 -1.94 2.57
N ARG A 24 -5.47 -0.73 2.87
CA ARG A 24 -4.62 0.39 3.33
C ARG A 24 -3.95 0.08 4.67
N ALA A 25 -4.70 -0.50 5.61
CA ALA A 25 -4.15 -0.90 6.91
C ALA A 25 -3.05 -1.97 6.77
N ARG A 26 -3.23 -2.95 5.88
CA ARG A 26 -2.22 -3.97 5.59
C ARG A 26 -0.96 -3.36 4.97
N VAL A 27 -1.08 -2.46 4.00
CA VAL A 27 0.09 -1.76 3.42
C VAL A 27 0.85 -1.00 4.51
N PHE A 28 0.16 -0.25 5.36
CA PHE A 28 0.79 0.47 6.46
C PHE A 28 1.50 -0.49 7.43
N SER A 29 0.84 -1.57 7.83
CA SER A 29 1.40 -2.59 8.72
C SER A 29 2.66 -3.23 8.14
N ILE A 30 2.63 -3.63 6.88
CA ILE A 30 3.78 -4.27 6.19
C ILE A 30 4.96 -3.30 6.14
N VAL A 31 4.71 -2.06 5.70
CA VAL A 31 5.78 -1.07 5.53
C VAL A 31 6.35 -0.66 6.89
N SER A 32 5.51 -0.43 7.90
CA SER A 32 5.95 -0.11 9.26
C SER A 32 6.79 -1.24 9.87
N THR A 33 6.37 -2.49 9.68
CA THR A 33 7.13 -3.66 10.14
C THR A 33 8.47 -3.77 9.41
N ALA A 34 8.48 -3.57 8.09
CA ALA A 34 9.71 -3.62 7.30
C ALA A 34 10.71 -2.53 7.71
N ILE A 35 10.24 -1.28 7.89
CA ILE A 35 11.08 -0.18 8.37
C ILE A 35 11.65 -0.50 9.75
N THR A 36 10.80 -0.98 10.67
CA THR A 36 11.24 -1.32 12.03
C THR A 36 12.33 -2.39 12.01
N LEU A 37 12.15 -3.44 11.21
CA LEU A 37 13.16 -4.49 11.05
C LEU A 37 14.46 -3.95 10.45
N PHE A 38 14.39 -3.11 9.41
CA PHE A 38 15.58 -2.46 8.86
C PHE A 38 16.29 -1.58 9.89
N THR A 39 15.55 -0.79 10.69
CA THR A 39 16.14 0.05 11.74
C THR A 39 16.82 -0.78 12.83
N VAL A 40 16.18 -1.84 13.32
CA VAL A 40 16.76 -2.76 14.31
C VAL A 40 18.02 -3.41 13.75
N PHE A 41 17.98 -3.86 12.50
CA PHE A 41 19.10 -4.50 11.84
C PHE A 41 20.29 -3.55 11.65
N ILE A 42 20.03 -2.32 11.22
CA ILE A 42 21.03 -1.25 11.12
C ILE A 42 21.64 -0.97 12.50
N GLY A 43 20.81 -0.79 13.53
CA GLY A 43 21.28 -0.52 14.90
C GLY A 43 22.20 -1.60 15.42
N TRP A 44 21.84 -2.87 15.19
CA TRP A 44 22.64 -4.01 15.57
C TRP A 44 24.00 -4.06 14.85
N ILE A 45 24.03 -3.81 13.53
CA ILE A 45 25.27 -3.76 12.74
C ILE A 45 26.19 -2.64 13.20
N VAL A 46 25.64 -1.45 13.46
CA VAL A 46 26.42 -0.28 13.88
C VAL A 46 27.06 -0.51 15.25
N GLN A 47 26.30 -1.09 16.19
CA GLN A 47 26.77 -1.39 17.55
C GLN A 47 27.79 -2.53 17.62
N ARG A 48 27.83 -3.42 16.63
CA ARG A 48 28.80 -4.52 16.59
C ARG A 48 30.23 -3.96 16.56
N SER A 49 31.06 -4.36 17.50
CA SER A 49 32.46 -3.89 17.61
C SER A 49 33.40 -4.51 16.58
N VAL A 50 33.10 -5.75 16.15
CA VAL A 50 33.91 -6.51 15.19
C VAL A 50 33.40 -6.29 13.77
N LYS A 51 34.32 -6.08 12.83
CA LYS A 51 34.00 -6.00 11.41
C LYS A 51 33.40 -7.32 10.91
N PRO A 52 32.30 -7.29 10.14
CA PRO A 52 31.74 -8.50 9.57
C PRO A 52 32.71 -9.13 8.59
N SER A 53 32.81 -10.46 8.59
CA SER A 53 33.59 -11.18 7.59
C SER A 53 32.94 -11.06 6.20
N LEU A 54 33.70 -11.34 5.13
CA LEU A 54 33.17 -11.28 3.76
C LEU A 54 31.94 -12.19 3.57
N PRO A 55 31.91 -13.45 4.06
CA PRO A 55 30.71 -14.28 4.01
C PRO A 55 29.52 -13.69 4.76
N GLU A 56 29.73 -13.11 5.96
CA GLU A 56 28.67 -12.48 6.75
C GLU A 56 28.07 -11.27 6.03
N THR A 57 28.92 -10.42 5.43
CA THR A 57 28.49 -9.25 4.66
C THR A 57 27.61 -9.64 3.47
N ILE A 58 28.02 -10.66 2.71
CA ILE A 58 27.22 -11.17 1.58
C ILE A 58 25.88 -11.70 2.08
N LEU A 59 25.88 -12.49 3.17
CA LEU A 59 24.66 -13.05 3.74
C LEU A 59 23.69 -11.95 4.20
N PHE A 60 24.18 -10.90 4.85
CA PHE A 60 23.35 -9.77 5.26
C PHE A 60 22.75 -9.02 4.07
N ILE A 61 23.53 -8.76 3.02
CA ILE A 61 23.02 -8.13 1.80
C ILE A 61 21.95 -9.01 1.14
N CYS A 62 22.17 -10.32 1.04
CA CYS A 62 21.19 -11.26 0.50
C CYS A 62 19.88 -11.24 1.30
N ILE A 63 19.94 -11.20 2.63
CA ILE A 63 18.75 -11.11 3.48
C ILE A 63 17.99 -9.80 3.23
N ILE A 64 18.70 -8.66 3.21
CA ILE A 64 18.08 -7.35 2.97
C ILE A 64 17.41 -7.32 1.59
N VAL A 65 18.07 -7.84 0.56
CA VAL A 65 17.55 -7.88 -0.81
C VAL A 65 16.33 -8.80 -0.91
N MET A 66 16.41 -10.02 -0.38
CA MET A 66 15.29 -10.97 -0.37
C MET A 66 14.08 -10.39 0.36
N PHE A 67 14.30 -9.79 1.54
CA PHE A 67 13.25 -9.17 2.33
C PHE A 67 12.65 -7.94 1.64
N GLY A 68 13.49 -7.07 1.06
CA GLY A 68 13.06 -5.89 0.32
C GLY A 68 12.23 -6.24 -0.91
N ILE A 69 12.70 -7.17 -1.75
CA ILE A 69 12.00 -7.62 -2.96
C ILE A 69 10.69 -8.32 -2.59
N GLY A 70 10.70 -9.21 -1.60
CA GLY A 70 9.50 -9.93 -1.17
C GLY A 70 8.39 -8.98 -0.73
N ASN A 71 8.70 -8.01 0.13
CA ASN A 71 7.73 -7.00 0.55
C ASN A 71 7.26 -6.12 -0.63
N LEU A 72 8.15 -5.78 -1.57
CA LEU A 72 7.79 -4.99 -2.74
C LEU A 72 6.80 -5.72 -3.67
N LEU A 73 6.99 -7.02 -3.88
CA LEU A 73 6.05 -7.85 -4.63
C LEU A 73 4.67 -7.91 -3.96
N ILE A 74 4.63 -8.06 -2.63
CA ILE A 74 3.37 -8.04 -1.86
C ILE A 74 2.67 -6.68 -2.02
N LEU A 75 3.41 -5.57 -1.94
CA LEU A 75 2.83 -4.23 -2.15
C LEU A 75 2.24 -4.07 -3.56
N ILE A 76 2.91 -4.61 -4.59
CA ILE A 76 2.41 -4.58 -5.98
C ILE A 76 1.10 -5.35 -6.10
N ASP A 77 0.99 -6.52 -5.47
CA ASP A 77 -0.24 -7.31 -5.52
C ASP A 77 -1.38 -6.67 -4.74
N ILE A 78 -1.11 -6.08 -3.56
CA ILE A 78 -2.12 -5.29 -2.84
C ILE A 78 -2.56 -4.09 -3.67
N ARG A 79 -1.64 -3.41 -4.37
CA ARG A 79 -1.97 -2.29 -5.28
C ARG A 79 -2.90 -2.74 -6.41
N ARG A 80 -2.64 -3.90 -7.01
CA ARG A 80 -3.51 -4.47 -8.06
C ARG A 80 -4.90 -4.79 -7.50
N GLY A 81 -4.96 -5.39 -6.31
CA GLY A 81 -6.22 -5.66 -5.61
C GLY A 81 -6.99 -4.38 -5.33
N TYR A 82 -6.32 -3.36 -4.80
CA TYR A 82 -6.89 -2.05 -4.48
C TYR A 82 -7.53 -1.38 -5.71
N ILE A 83 -6.81 -1.35 -6.84
CA ILE A 83 -7.33 -0.77 -8.10
C ILE A 83 -8.60 -1.51 -8.56
N LYS A 84 -8.60 -2.84 -8.50
CA LYS A 84 -9.78 -3.64 -8.87
C LYS A 84 -10.97 -3.37 -7.96
N THR A 85 -10.77 -3.42 -6.64
CA THR A 85 -11.84 -3.18 -5.66
C THR A 85 -12.38 -1.77 -5.77
N MET A 86 -11.53 -0.77 -5.98
CA MET A 86 -12.03 0.59 -6.15
C MET A 86 -12.81 0.77 -7.46
N GLY A 87 -12.40 0.11 -8.54
CA GLY A 87 -13.20 0.07 -9.78
C GLY A 87 -14.57 -0.59 -9.60
N ILE A 88 -14.71 -1.52 -8.66
CA ILE A 88 -16.03 -2.06 -8.26
C ILE A 88 -16.81 -0.99 -7.48
N SER A 89 -16.20 -0.34 -6.48
CA SER A 89 -16.84 0.74 -5.69
C SER A 89 -17.41 1.83 -6.59
N VAL A 90 -16.61 2.35 -7.53
CA VAL A 90 -17.04 3.42 -8.44
C VAL A 90 -18.21 2.97 -9.33
N ARG A 91 -18.21 1.72 -9.81
CA ARG A 91 -19.32 1.19 -10.62
C ARG A 91 -20.60 1.05 -9.81
N VAL A 92 -20.50 0.61 -8.56
CA VAL A 92 -21.64 0.49 -7.64
C VAL A 92 -22.18 1.87 -7.26
N GLU A 93 -21.31 2.82 -6.95
CA GLU A 93 -21.68 4.21 -6.65
C GLU A 93 -22.35 4.88 -7.85
N LYS A 94 -21.87 4.62 -9.07
CA LYS A 94 -22.52 5.08 -10.30
C LYS A 94 -23.88 4.42 -10.51
N ALA A 95 -24.03 3.12 -10.25
CA ALA A 95 -25.31 2.42 -10.36
C ALA A 95 -26.33 2.89 -9.30
N LEU A 96 -25.84 3.40 -8.17
CA LEU A 96 -26.65 4.07 -7.16
C LEU A 96 -27.00 5.52 -7.53
N GLY A 97 -26.45 6.09 -8.60
CA GLY A 97 -26.71 7.48 -9.00
C GLY A 97 -26.01 8.53 -8.13
N LEU A 98 -24.99 8.15 -7.35
CA LEU A 98 -24.33 9.06 -6.39
C LEU A 98 -23.48 10.17 -7.05
N TYR A 99 -23.25 10.07 -8.36
CA TYR A 99 -22.54 11.06 -9.17
C TYR A 99 -23.48 11.90 -10.05
N GLU A 100 -24.77 11.59 -10.02
CA GLU A 100 -25.79 12.29 -10.78
C GLU A 100 -26.45 13.35 -9.87
N VAL A 101 -26.83 14.47 -10.48
CA VAL A 101 -27.52 15.57 -9.79
C VAL A 101 -29.00 15.17 -9.67
N GLN A 102 -29.68 15.61 -8.60
CA GLN A 102 -31.13 15.41 -8.40
C GLN A 102 -31.60 13.96 -8.21
N VAL A 103 -30.73 13.00 -7.83
CA VAL A 103 -31.13 11.59 -7.60
C VAL A 103 -31.68 11.34 -6.18
N PHE A 104 -31.17 12.06 -5.18
CA PHE A 104 -31.50 11.80 -3.77
C PHE A 104 -32.12 12.98 -3.02
N ASP A 105 -32.00 14.22 -3.52
CA ASP A 105 -32.67 15.43 -3.01
C ASP A 105 -32.74 16.49 -4.12
N GLU A 106 -33.56 17.55 -3.94
CA GLU A 106 -33.66 18.76 -4.80
C GLU A 106 -32.36 19.62 -4.80
N GLU A 107 -31.20 19.00 -4.61
CA GLU A 107 -29.90 19.66 -4.60
C GLU A 107 -29.33 19.75 -6.03
N ASP A 108 -28.86 20.95 -6.39
CA ASP A 108 -28.19 21.23 -7.67
C ASP A 108 -26.76 20.63 -7.76
N GLU A 109 -26.31 19.92 -6.71
CA GLU A 109 -25.00 19.27 -6.67
C GLU A 109 -25.10 17.76 -6.46
N SER A 110 -24.22 17.00 -7.12
CA SER A 110 -24.09 15.56 -6.94
C SER A 110 -23.43 15.23 -5.60
N ILE A 111 -23.92 14.20 -4.88
CA ILE A 111 -23.35 13.72 -3.60
C ILE A 111 -21.84 13.46 -3.68
N PHE A 112 -21.35 12.92 -4.80
CA PHE A 112 -19.92 12.78 -5.06
C PHE A 112 -19.45 13.59 -6.25
N PRO A 113 -18.30 14.29 -6.14
CA PRO A 113 -17.79 15.07 -7.24
C PRO A 113 -17.35 14.16 -8.40
N SER A 114 -17.72 14.55 -9.62
CA SER A 114 -17.42 13.83 -10.87
C SER A 114 -15.92 13.58 -11.12
N SER A 115 -15.03 14.30 -10.42
CA SER A 115 -13.58 14.07 -10.41
C SER A 115 -13.18 12.65 -9.97
N TYR A 116 -14.01 11.97 -9.18
CA TYR A 116 -13.80 10.59 -8.72
C TYR A 116 -14.05 9.54 -9.81
N LEU A 117 -14.74 9.92 -10.89
CA LEU A 117 -14.89 9.06 -12.08
C LEU A 117 -13.60 8.97 -12.90
N ARG A 118 -12.62 9.84 -12.64
CA ARG A 118 -11.33 9.77 -13.32
C ARG A 118 -10.62 8.47 -12.92
N PRO A 119 -9.97 7.77 -13.88
CA PRO A 119 -9.22 6.57 -13.57
C PRO A 119 -8.20 6.88 -12.50
N ILE A 120 -8.28 6.16 -11.38
CA ILE A 120 -7.35 6.32 -10.27
C ILE A 120 -5.97 6.00 -10.80
N LYS A 121 -5.11 7.02 -10.86
CA LYS A 121 -3.70 6.83 -11.22
C LYS A 121 -3.12 5.87 -10.19
N GLY A 122 -2.50 4.78 -10.64
CA GLY A 122 -1.94 3.69 -9.83
C GLY A 122 -0.79 4.06 -8.88
N LYS A 123 -0.72 5.32 -8.44
CA LYS A 123 0.32 5.88 -7.58
C LYS A 123 -0.02 5.85 -6.09
N HIS A 124 -1.17 5.26 -5.69
CA HIS A 124 -1.67 5.38 -4.32
C HIS A 124 -0.70 4.82 -3.26
N PHE A 125 0.04 3.76 -3.58
CA PHE A 125 1.07 3.17 -2.70
C PHE A 125 2.51 3.50 -3.10
N GLN A 126 2.72 4.37 -4.09
CA GLN A 126 4.07 4.66 -4.62
C GLN A 126 5.01 5.25 -3.56
N LYS A 127 4.48 6.05 -2.63
CA LYS A 127 5.28 6.59 -1.52
C LYS A 127 5.79 5.49 -0.58
N PHE A 128 4.95 4.48 -0.32
CA PHE A 128 5.32 3.34 0.53
C PHE A 128 6.37 2.45 -0.15
N GLU A 129 6.21 2.22 -1.46
CA GLU A 129 7.22 1.52 -2.28
C GLU A 129 8.57 2.25 -2.23
N LEU A 130 8.56 3.58 -2.37
CA LEU A 130 9.77 4.40 -2.31
C LEU A 130 10.45 4.29 -0.94
N ILE A 131 9.71 4.43 0.15
CA ILE A 131 10.25 4.33 1.51
C ILE A 131 10.90 2.96 1.73
N LEU A 132 10.25 1.88 1.29
CA LEU A 132 10.78 0.52 1.41
C LEU A 132 12.11 0.37 0.65
N ILE A 133 12.18 0.86 -0.59
CA ILE A 133 13.39 0.82 -1.41
C ILE A 133 14.51 1.64 -0.78
N CYS A 134 14.22 2.88 -0.35
CA CYS A 134 15.20 3.74 0.30
C CYS A 134 15.74 3.11 1.60
N SER A 135 14.88 2.46 2.39
CA SER A 135 15.27 1.78 3.62
C SER A 135 16.18 0.58 3.36
N ALA A 136 15.88 -0.22 2.33
CA ALA A 136 16.71 -1.34 1.92
C ALA A 136 18.09 -0.86 1.41
N ILE A 137 18.13 0.18 0.57
CA ILE A 137 19.38 0.77 0.07
C ILE A 137 20.23 1.32 1.22
N ALA A 138 19.61 2.08 2.13
CA ALA A 138 20.32 2.61 3.30
C ALA A 138 20.92 1.49 4.16
N SER A 139 20.18 0.40 4.37
CA SER A 139 20.67 -0.77 5.11
C SER A 139 21.88 -1.42 4.43
N ILE A 140 21.84 -1.60 3.10
CA ILE A 140 22.95 -2.14 2.32
C ILE A 140 24.18 -1.24 2.43
N LEU A 141 24.02 0.08 2.27
CA LEU A 141 25.12 1.03 2.37
C LEU A 141 25.80 0.99 3.74
N ILE A 142 25.02 0.86 4.82
CA ILE A 142 25.57 0.76 6.18
C ILE A 142 26.35 -0.55 6.37
N VAL A 143 25.84 -1.68 5.86
CA VAL A 143 26.57 -2.96 5.89
C VAL A 143 27.91 -2.83 5.18
N ILE A 144 27.93 -2.21 3.99
CA ILE A 144 29.14 -1.98 3.20
C ILE A 144 30.11 -1.04 3.93
N LEU A 145 29.62 0.06 4.49
CA LEU A 145 30.45 0.99 5.26
C LEU A 145 31.11 0.30 6.46
N LYS A 146 30.36 -0.53 7.20
CA LYS A 146 30.87 -1.29 8.35
C LYS A 146 31.88 -2.38 7.97
N TYR A 147 31.83 -2.87 6.74
CA TYR A 147 32.84 -3.80 6.24
C TYR A 147 34.18 -3.11 6.02
N PHE A 148 34.17 -1.88 5.49
CA PHE A 148 35.39 -1.10 5.25
C PHE A 148 35.94 -0.43 6.52
N TYR A 149 35.07 0.20 7.33
CA TYR A 149 35.44 0.99 8.51
C TYR A 149 35.23 0.26 9.83
#